data_AF-A0A176WF82-F1
#
_entry.id   AF-A0A176WF82-F1
#
_cell.length_a   1.000
_cell.length_b   1.000
_cell.length_c   1.000
_cell.angle_alpha   90.00
_cell.angle_beta   90.00
_cell.angle_gamma   90.00
#
_symmetry.space_group_name_H-M   'P 1'
#
loop_
_entity.id
_entity.type
_entity.pdbx_description
1 polymer ?
#
loop_
_entity_poly.entity_id
_entity_poly.type
_entity_poly.pdbx_seq_one_letter_code
_entity_poly.pdbx_strand_id
1 'polypeptide(L)'
;MAHPIKLHALRIPEVGLRANPHALILSKMDFMLWGWNWTSKAMVRSGITMGCRSRRAIEAIPIHGKFEIGRRTAEVLVVSSNTEEDTVALEEVAAKTVEDVGEAECGPHKMASPQTSSATVILEKGEDPSAEESQSQAPSAANMLCVQVLPLLQYLDRKREKYAEASTTESYVEIIRNRKRIKVAAAAEVAAKERKSHPTEARYQTLQKRLAEEVEKQRYSEKVYEGLREDVERTKCATVDLLKRLEACRTAYDAESLRVDELTATAEKEQEYETELGVKAKKLAEYEAGRN
;
A
#
# COMPACT_ATOMS: atom_id res chain seq x y z
N MET A 1 -0.76 -15.08 -26.84
CA MET A 1 -0.25 -16.35 -26.29
C MET A 1 -0.17 -16.20 -24.77
N ALA A 2 -0.97 -16.96 -24.01
CA ALA A 2 -1.03 -16.84 -22.55
C ALA A 2 0.14 -17.60 -21.91
N HIS A 3 0.89 -16.95 -21.03
CA HIS A 3 1.97 -17.59 -20.30
C HIS A 3 1.42 -18.32 -19.06
N PRO A 4 1.81 -19.59 -18.83
CA PRO A 4 1.37 -20.33 -17.66
C PRO A 4 1.98 -19.75 -16.38
N ILE A 5 1.13 -19.39 -15.42
CA ILE A 5 1.56 -18.99 -14.08
C ILE A 5 2.02 -20.24 -13.34
N LYS A 6 3.31 -20.31 -13.00
CA LYS A 6 3.87 -21.37 -12.16
C LYS A 6 3.69 -20.98 -10.70
N LEU A 7 2.84 -21.72 -9.98
CA LEU A 7 2.70 -21.59 -8.53
C LEU A 7 3.71 -22.53 -7.84
N HIS A 8 4.58 -21.98 -7.01
CA HIS A 8 5.49 -22.75 -6.17
C HIS A 8 4.87 -22.95 -4.78
N ALA A 9 4.86 -24.19 -4.30
CA ALA A 9 4.39 -24.49 -2.94
C ALA A 9 5.38 -23.91 -1.91
N LEU A 10 4.89 -23.00 -1.07
CA LEU A 10 5.65 -22.46 0.06
C LEU A 10 5.88 -23.57 1.09
N ARG A 11 7.13 -23.98 1.24
CA ARG A 11 7.56 -24.99 2.21
C ARG A 11 7.70 -24.32 3.58
N ILE A 12 6.72 -24.49 4.45
CA ILE A 12 6.75 -23.94 5.83
C ILE A 12 7.59 -24.88 6.71
N PRO A 13 8.57 -24.39 7.50
CA PRO A 13 9.38 -25.23 8.38
C PRO A 13 8.55 -25.83 9.53
N GLU A 14 8.57 -27.16 9.68
CA GLU A 14 7.77 -27.90 10.68
C GLU A 14 8.23 -27.70 12.14
N VAL A 15 9.36 -27.04 12.37
CA VAL A 15 10.06 -27.05 13.67
C VAL A 15 9.33 -26.22 14.75
N GLY A 16 8.40 -25.33 14.37
CA GLY A 16 7.62 -24.51 15.33
C GLY A 16 6.22 -25.02 15.70
N LEU A 17 5.70 -26.06 15.01
CA LEU A 17 4.26 -26.38 15.06
C LEU A 17 3.82 -27.26 16.25
N ARG A 18 4.75 -27.80 17.04
CA ARG A 18 4.41 -28.69 18.17
C ARG A 18 4.11 -27.96 19.49
N ALA A 19 4.51 -26.69 19.62
CA ALA A 19 4.39 -25.98 20.90
C ALA A 19 2.97 -25.46 21.19
N ASN A 20 2.08 -25.39 20.20
CA ASN A 20 0.79 -24.72 20.39
C ASN A 20 -0.33 -25.27 19.45
N PRO A 21 -0.77 -26.53 19.64
CA PRO A 21 -1.80 -27.14 18.79
C PRO A 21 -3.14 -26.39 18.81
N HIS A 22 -3.47 -25.74 19.93
CA HIS A 22 -4.71 -24.96 20.05
C HIS A 22 -4.68 -23.65 19.25
N ALA A 23 -3.54 -22.95 19.20
CA ALA A 23 -3.39 -21.74 18.40
C ALA A 23 -3.45 -22.05 16.90
N LEU A 24 -2.88 -23.20 16.48
CA LEU A 24 -2.93 -23.63 15.08
C LEU A 24 -4.35 -24.03 14.65
N ILE A 25 -5.12 -24.68 15.52
CA ILE A 25 -6.53 -25.00 15.27
C ILE A 25 -7.36 -23.71 15.14
N LEU A 26 -7.15 -22.73 16.02
CA LEU A 26 -7.82 -21.42 15.94
C LEU A 26 -7.46 -20.68 14.64
N SER A 27 -6.17 -20.54 14.30
CA SER A 27 -5.76 -19.89 13.05
C SER A 27 -6.25 -20.63 11.79
N LYS A 28 -6.34 -21.97 11.84
CA LYS A 28 -6.91 -22.77 10.75
C LYS A 28 -8.42 -22.57 10.60
N MET A 29 -9.15 -22.48 11.72
CA MET A 29 -10.57 -22.16 11.69
C MET A 29 -10.81 -20.72 11.20
N ASP A 30 -10.02 -19.75 11.65
CA ASP A 30 -10.10 -18.36 11.18
C ASP A 30 -9.80 -18.25 9.68
N PHE A 31 -8.78 -18.95 9.18
CA PHE A 31 -8.48 -18.98 7.75
C PHE A 31 -9.60 -19.62 6.92
N MET A 32 -10.22 -20.70 7.43
CA MET A 32 -11.38 -21.32 6.77
C MET A 32 -12.61 -20.42 6.82
N LEU A 33 -12.89 -19.73 7.93
CA LEU A 33 -13.98 -18.76 8.02
C LEU A 33 -13.76 -17.56 7.10
N TRP A 34 -12.52 -17.08 6.98
CA TRP A 34 -12.18 -15.94 6.12
C TRP A 34 -12.24 -16.31 4.64
N GLY A 35 -11.72 -17.49 4.28
CA GLY A 35 -11.86 -18.06 2.94
C GLY A 35 -13.34 -18.23 2.55
N TRP A 36 -14.16 -18.79 3.45
CA TRP A 36 -15.60 -18.99 3.22
C TRP A 36 -16.36 -17.66 3.06
N ASN A 37 -16.02 -16.63 3.84
CA ASN A 37 -16.63 -15.30 3.70
C ASN A 37 -16.29 -14.67 2.33
N TRP A 38 -15.07 -14.87 1.84
CA TRP A 38 -14.65 -14.38 0.52
C TRP A 38 -15.37 -15.09 -0.64
N THR A 39 -15.44 -16.43 -0.62
CA THR A 39 -16.18 -17.19 -1.64
C THR A 39 -17.68 -16.90 -1.60
N SER A 40 -18.26 -16.73 -0.41
CA SER A 40 -19.67 -16.36 -0.26
C SER A 40 -19.96 -14.96 -0.83
N LYS A 41 -19.07 -13.98 -0.62
CA LYS A 41 -19.25 -12.62 -1.17
C LYS A 41 -19.06 -12.58 -2.69
N ALA A 42 -18.18 -13.42 -3.24
CA ALA A 42 -18.00 -13.58 -4.67
C ALA A 42 -19.22 -14.25 -5.33
N MET A 43 -19.77 -15.31 -4.72
CA MET A 43 -20.96 -16.01 -5.22
C MET A 43 -22.24 -15.16 -5.10
N VAL A 44 -22.39 -14.38 -4.03
CA VAL A 44 -23.52 -13.45 -3.88
C VAL A 44 -23.44 -12.31 -4.90
N ARG A 45 -22.24 -11.82 -5.24
CA ARG A 45 -22.07 -10.83 -6.31
C ARG A 45 -22.31 -11.39 -7.72
N SER A 46 -21.92 -12.64 -7.99
CA SER A 46 -22.16 -13.27 -9.30
C SER A 46 -23.61 -13.72 -9.49
N GLY A 47 -24.32 -14.06 -8.42
CA GLY A 47 -25.73 -14.45 -8.46
C GLY A 47 -26.70 -13.30 -8.71
N ILE A 48 -26.35 -12.07 -8.31
CA ILE A 48 -27.23 -10.88 -8.48
C ILE A 48 -27.08 -10.26 -9.89
N THR A 49 -26.01 -10.57 -10.63
CA THR A 49 -25.77 -10.00 -11.98
C THR A 49 -26.13 -10.92 -13.16
N MET A 50 -26.57 -12.17 -12.92
CA MET A 50 -27.04 -13.07 -13.99
C MET A 50 -28.56 -13.23 -14.09
N GLY A 51 -29.32 -12.31 -13.49
CA GLY A 51 -30.73 -12.11 -13.81
C GLY A 51 -30.88 -10.95 -14.80
N CYS A 52 -31.21 -11.28 -16.06
CA CYS A 52 -31.58 -10.36 -17.15
C CYS A 52 -30.43 -9.59 -17.85
N ARG A 53 -29.86 -10.18 -18.91
CA ARG A 53 -29.83 -9.56 -20.26
C ARG A 53 -29.21 -10.47 -21.31
N SER A 54 -30.08 -10.91 -22.22
CA SER A 54 -29.93 -10.94 -23.68
C SER A 54 -28.55 -11.23 -24.30
N ARG A 55 -28.53 -12.30 -25.11
CA ARG A 55 -27.54 -12.54 -26.17
C ARG A 55 -27.37 -11.29 -27.04
N ARG A 56 -26.20 -10.66 -26.97
CA ARG A 56 -25.57 -10.02 -28.14
C ARG A 56 -24.08 -9.76 -27.86
N ALA A 57 -23.27 -10.19 -28.83
CA ALA A 57 -21.90 -9.81 -29.15
C ALA A 57 -21.02 -9.24 -28.02
N ILE A 58 -20.07 -10.05 -27.56
CA ILE A 58 -18.87 -9.56 -26.86
C ILE A 58 -17.84 -9.23 -27.95
N GLU A 59 -17.83 -7.97 -28.39
CA GLU A 59 -16.68 -7.40 -29.08
C GLU A 59 -15.54 -7.15 -28.09
N ALA A 60 -14.33 -7.42 -28.55
CA ALA A 60 -13.09 -7.39 -27.79
C ALA A 60 -12.75 -5.96 -27.33
N ILE A 61 -12.44 -5.81 -26.04
CA ILE A 61 -11.82 -4.60 -25.48
C ILE A 61 -10.30 -4.81 -25.50
N PRO A 62 -9.51 -4.07 -26.31
CA PRO A 62 -8.07 -4.16 -26.27
C PRO A 62 -7.53 -3.26 -25.15
N ILE A 63 -7.00 -3.88 -24.09
CA ILE A 63 -6.23 -3.18 -23.07
C ILE A 63 -4.79 -3.07 -23.59
N HIS A 64 -4.45 -1.92 -24.18
CA HIS A 64 -3.07 -1.54 -24.51
C HIS A 64 -2.61 -0.46 -23.52
N GLY A 65 -2.19 -0.92 -22.34
CA GLY A 65 -1.49 -0.10 -21.35
C GLY A 65 -0.11 -0.71 -21.11
N LYS A 66 0.92 -0.20 -21.81
CA LYS A 66 2.32 -0.48 -21.47
C LYS A 66 2.62 0.19 -20.13
N PHE A 67 2.80 -0.63 -19.09
CA PHE A 67 3.29 -0.17 -17.79
C PHE A 67 4.79 -0.43 -17.74
N GLU A 68 5.59 0.57 -18.11
CA GLU A 68 7.04 0.53 -17.94
C GLU A 68 7.37 0.74 -16.45
N ILE A 69 7.80 -0.33 -15.79
CA ILE A 69 8.36 -0.25 -14.43
C ILE A 69 9.77 0.31 -14.55
N GLY A 70 9.87 1.64 -14.49
CA GLY A 70 11.12 2.36 -14.37
C GLY A 70 11.85 1.96 -13.09
N ARG A 71 12.96 1.24 -13.26
CA ARG A 71 13.93 0.91 -12.21
C ARG A 71 14.59 2.21 -11.73
N ARG A 72 14.03 2.88 -10.72
CA ARG A 72 14.73 3.96 -10.00
C ARG A 72 15.64 3.31 -8.96
N THR A 73 16.94 3.43 -9.18
CA THR A 73 17.98 3.20 -8.17
C THR A 73 17.76 4.19 -7.03
N ALA A 74 17.37 3.67 -5.87
CA ALA A 74 17.24 4.46 -4.65
C ALA A 74 18.64 4.73 -4.09
N GLU A 75 19.17 5.91 -4.38
CA GLU A 75 20.21 6.50 -3.55
C GLU A 75 19.57 6.90 -2.22
N VAL A 76 19.93 6.16 -1.16
CA VAL A 76 19.52 6.43 0.21
C VAL A 76 20.29 7.67 0.67
N LEU A 77 19.69 8.84 0.47
CA LEU A 77 20.10 10.07 1.16
C LEU A 77 19.70 9.94 2.63
N VAL A 78 20.68 9.64 3.47
CA VAL A 78 20.57 9.78 4.93
C VAL A 78 20.45 11.28 5.21
N VAL A 79 19.22 11.77 5.33
CA VAL A 79 18.92 13.10 5.87
C VAL A 79 18.90 12.96 7.38
N SER A 80 20.01 13.34 8.03
CA SER A 80 20.07 13.55 9.47
C SER A 80 19.33 14.84 9.81
N SER A 81 18.12 14.72 10.35
CA SER A 81 17.39 15.85 10.92
C SER A 81 17.75 15.98 12.40
N ASN A 82 18.63 16.93 12.71
CA ASN A 82 18.96 17.37 14.06
C ASN A 82 18.32 18.74 14.24
N THR A 83 17.14 18.76 14.86
CA THR A 83 16.52 19.95 15.43
C THR A 83 16.05 19.57 16.83
N GLU A 84 17.02 19.61 17.73
CA GLU A 84 16.85 19.86 19.15
C GLU A 84 16.37 21.31 19.28
N GLU A 85 15.08 21.54 19.51
CA GLU A 85 14.53 22.70 20.23
C GLU A 85 12.99 22.68 20.21
N ASP A 86 12.40 23.17 21.30
CA ASP A 86 10.98 23.46 21.55
C ASP A 86 10.05 22.33 22.03
N THR A 87 10.32 21.86 23.25
CA THR A 87 9.36 21.13 24.12
C THR A 87 8.59 22.02 25.09
N VAL A 88 8.68 23.36 25.02
CA VAL A 88 8.11 24.25 26.06
C VAL A 88 6.71 24.81 25.73
N ALA A 89 6.21 24.65 24.50
CA ALA A 89 4.93 25.25 24.09
C ALA A 89 3.69 24.31 24.18
N LEU A 90 3.78 23.17 24.87
CA LEU A 90 2.72 22.14 24.89
C LEU A 90 2.04 21.94 26.26
N GLU A 91 2.18 22.90 27.18
CA GLU A 91 1.58 22.88 28.53
C GLU A 91 0.40 23.87 28.72
N GLU A 92 -0.06 24.55 27.67
CA GLU A 92 -1.10 25.60 27.79
C GLU A 92 -2.37 25.32 26.95
N VAL A 93 -2.88 24.08 26.94
CA VAL A 93 -4.24 23.80 26.39
C VAL A 93 -5.00 22.80 27.27
N ALA A 94 -4.90 22.93 28.59
CA ALA A 94 -5.64 22.13 29.56
C ALA A 94 -6.58 23.00 30.42
N ALA A 95 -7.38 23.86 29.80
CA ALA A 95 -8.53 24.48 30.48
C ALA A 95 -9.52 25.05 29.46
N LYS A 96 -10.53 24.26 29.05
CA LYS A 96 -11.88 24.76 28.75
C LYS A 96 -12.88 23.62 28.51
N THR A 97 -13.80 23.48 29.49
CA THR A 97 -15.28 23.33 29.35
C THR A 97 -15.79 22.24 28.40
N VAL A 98 -16.39 21.12 28.82
CA VAL A 98 -17.66 20.94 29.58
C VAL A 98 -18.78 21.85 29.09
N GLU A 99 -19.53 21.38 28.10
CA GLU A 99 -20.99 21.25 28.02
C GLU A 99 -21.35 21.02 26.54
N ASP A 100 -21.93 19.87 26.19
CA ASP A 100 -23.35 19.85 25.80
C ASP A 100 -23.79 18.40 25.48
N VAL A 101 -24.93 18.05 26.06
CA VAL A 101 -25.63 16.77 25.94
C VAL A 101 -26.66 16.96 24.83
N GLY A 102 -26.33 16.51 23.63
CA GLY A 102 -27.26 16.40 22.51
C GLY A 102 -27.81 14.98 22.39
N GLU A 103 -29.01 14.78 22.93
CA GLU A 103 -29.85 13.59 22.82
C GLU A 103 -30.07 13.20 21.34
N ALA A 104 -29.49 12.06 20.91
CA ALA A 104 -29.70 11.50 19.59
C ALA A 104 -30.47 10.17 19.71
N GLU A 105 -31.77 10.27 19.41
CA GLU A 105 -32.74 9.19 19.32
C GLU A 105 -32.33 8.19 18.21
N CYS A 106 -31.96 6.97 18.60
CA CYS A 106 -31.60 5.92 17.64
C CYS A 106 -32.78 4.95 17.49
N GLY A 107 -33.47 5.04 16.35
CA GLY A 107 -34.64 4.24 16.01
C GLY A 107 -34.34 2.73 15.86
N PRO A 108 -35.36 1.87 15.99
CA PRO A 108 -35.20 0.42 16.07
C PRO A 108 -34.79 -0.20 14.72
N HIS A 109 -33.61 -0.83 14.68
CA HIS A 109 -33.16 -1.64 13.56
C HIS A 109 -33.95 -2.96 13.48
N LYS A 110 -34.76 -3.05 12.41
CA LYS A 110 -35.48 -4.24 11.95
C LYS A 110 -34.49 -5.31 11.48
N MET A 111 -34.14 -6.24 12.38
CA MET A 111 -33.37 -7.44 12.02
C MET A 111 -34.28 -8.48 11.34
N ALA A 112 -34.00 -8.76 10.07
CA ALA A 112 -34.58 -9.89 9.36
C ALA A 112 -33.84 -11.18 9.75
N SER A 113 -34.59 -12.13 10.30
CA SER A 113 -34.14 -13.45 10.73
C SER A 113 -33.85 -14.36 9.52
N PRO A 114 -32.66 -14.99 9.41
CA PRO A 114 -32.43 -16.03 8.41
C PRO A 114 -33.17 -17.31 8.81
N GLN A 115 -34.08 -17.74 7.93
CA GLN A 115 -34.81 -19.00 8.03
C GLN A 115 -33.85 -20.21 7.94
N THR A 116 -34.00 -21.11 8.90
CA THR A 116 -33.35 -22.40 9.02
C THR A 116 -33.78 -23.32 7.88
N SER A 117 -32.85 -23.72 7.00
CA SER A 117 -33.12 -24.75 5.99
C SER A 117 -32.90 -26.13 6.61
N SER A 118 -33.98 -26.90 6.67
CA SER A 118 -34.03 -28.27 7.17
C SER A 118 -33.51 -29.21 6.08
N ALA A 119 -32.32 -29.77 6.29
CA ALA A 119 -31.70 -30.73 5.38
C ALA A 119 -32.07 -32.16 5.78
N THR A 120 -32.93 -32.78 4.96
CA THR A 120 -33.40 -34.15 5.08
C THR A 120 -32.27 -35.14 4.72
N VAL A 121 -31.91 -36.02 5.67
CA VAL A 121 -30.93 -37.10 5.48
C VAL A 121 -31.65 -38.32 4.89
N ILE A 122 -31.21 -38.78 3.72
CA ILE A 122 -31.65 -40.02 3.07
C ILE A 122 -30.79 -41.17 3.63
N LEU A 123 -31.42 -42.12 4.31
CA LEU A 123 -30.77 -43.39 4.71
C LEU A 123 -30.96 -44.40 3.57
N GLU A 124 -29.86 -44.77 2.92
CA GLU A 124 -29.81 -45.91 2.01
C GLU A 124 -29.98 -47.22 2.79
N LYS A 125 -30.98 -47.98 2.39
CA LYS A 125 -31.31 -49.33 2.84
C LYS A 125 -30.71 -50.30 1.84
N GLY A 126 -29.50 -50.80 2.10
CA GLY A 126 -28.92 -51.96 1.42
C GLY A 126 -28.99 -53.17 2.38
N GLU A 127 -29.82 -54.17 2.11
CA GLU A 127 -29.63 -55.31 1.19
C GLU A 127 -29.12 -56.54 1.97
N ASP A 128 -29.99 -57.55 2.04
CA ASP A 128 -29.82 -58.79 2.78
C ASP A 128 -28.86 -59.76 2.06
N PRO A 129 -28.04 -60.53 2.80
CA PRO A 129 -27.55 -61.82 2.33
C PRO A 129 -28.25 -62.97 3.07
N SER A 130 -28.88 -63.78 2.22
CA SER A 130 -29.54 -65.06 2.46
C SER A 130 -28.57 -66.18 2.86
N ALA A 131 -29.11 -67.11 3.66
CA ALA A 131 -28.77 -68.53 3.79
C ALA A 131 -27.36 -68.92 4.29
N GLU A 132 -27.30 -69.39 5.54
CA GLU A 132 -26.72 -70.71 5.87
C GLU A 132 -27.14 -71.17 7.27
N GLU A 133 -27.61 -72.42 7.32
CA GLU A 133 -28.02 -73.14 8.52
C GLU A 133 -26.84 -73.32 9.49
N SER A 134 -27.02 -72.99 10.76
CA SER A 134 -26.12 -73.40 11.82
C SER A 134 -26.89 -73.69 13.09
N GLN A 135 -27.00 -74.98 13.35
CA GLN A 135 -27.54 -75.63 14.54
C GLN A 135 -26.80 -75.11 15.78
N SER A 136 -27.32 -74.06 16.43
CA SER A 136 -26.72 -73.48 17.63
C SER A 136 -27.65 -73.62 18.83
N GLN A 137 -27.09 -74.26 19.85
CA GLN A 137 -27.60 -74.48 21.19
C GLN A 137 -28.11 -73.15 21.77
N ALA A 138 -29.44 -73.03 21.91
CA ALA A 138 -30.12 -71.80 22.28
C ALA A 138 -29.55 -71.18 23.58
N PRO A 139 -28.84 -70.04 23.51
CA PRO A 139 -28.49 -69.31 24.71
C PRO A 139 -29.78 -68.75 25.31
N SER A 140 -30.10 -69.17 26.54
CA SER A 140 -31.21 -68.65 27.33
C SER A 140 -31.30 -67.13 27.19
N ALA A 141 -32.48 -66.60 26.84
CA ALA A 141 -32.73 -65.17 26.61
C ALA A 141 -32.27 -64.28 27.78
N ALA A 142 -32.20 -64.83 29.01
CA ALA A 142 -31.67 -64.15 30.18
C ALA A 142 -30.16 -63.83 30.07
N ASN A 143 -29.37 -64.69 29.44
CA ASN A 143 -27.93 -64.49 29.28
C ASN A 143 -27.62 -63.42 28.22
N MET A 144 -28.46 -63.29 27.19
CA MET A 144 -28.30 -62.25 26.17
C MET A 144 -28.62 -60.86 26.72
N LEU A 145 -29.61 -60.76 27.61
CA LEU A 145 -29.94 -59.51 28.31
C LEU A 145 -28.84 -59.07 29.27
N CYS A 146 -28.21 -59.97 30.03
CA CYS A 146 -27.10 -59.60 30.91
C CYS A 146 -25.91 -59.00 30.15
N VAL A 147 -25.56 -59.55 28.99
CA VAL A 147 -24.41 -59.08 28.20
C VAL A 147 -24.65 -57.69 27.59
N GLN A 148 -25.89 -57.35 27.21
CA GLN A 148 -26.21 -56.02 26.66
C GLN A 148 -26.58 -54.97 27.73
N VAL A 149 -27.23 -55.37 28.81
CA VAL A 149 -27.79 -54.45 29.81
C VAL A 149 -26.74 -53.99 30.83
N LEU A 150 -25.77 -54.84 31.19
CA LEU A 150 -24.71 -54.49 32.15
C LEU A 150 -23.81 -53.33 31.68
N PRO A 151 -23.33 -53.29 30.41
CA PRO A 151 -22.56 -52.14 29.92
C PRO A 151 -23.35 -50.83 29.91
N LEU A 152 -24.66 -50.91 29.63
CA LEU A 152 -25.55 -49.75 29.61
C LEU A 152 -25.79 -49.20 31.02
N LEU A 153 -26.01 -50.06 32.02
CA LEU A 153 -26.10 -49.64 33.42
C LEU A 153 -24.79 -49.02 33.92
N GLN A 154 -23.64 -49.64 33.65
CA GLN A 154 -22.35 -49.05 34.01
C GLN A 154 -22.12 -47.69 33.34
N TYR A 155 -22.57 -47.51 32.09
CA TYR A 155 -22.50 -46.22 31.41
C TYR A 155 -23.39 -45.17 32.09
N LEU A 156 -24.60 -45.55 32.51
CA LEU A 156 -25.53 -44.66 33.21
C LEU A 156 -25.03 -44.28 34.60
N ASP A 157 -24.46 -45.22 35.36
CA ASP A 157 -23.88 -44.96 36.68
C ASP A 157 -22.65 -44.05 36.56
N ARG A 158 -21.77 -44.32 35.58
CA ARG A 158 -20.61 -43.46 35.29
C ARG A 158 -21.02 -42.08 34.77
N LYS A 159 -22.18 -41.95 34.11
CA LYS A 159 -22.78 -40.66 33.76
C LYS A 159 -23.33 -39.96 34.99
N ARG A 160 -24.00 -40.69 35.89
CA ARG A 160 -24.53 -40.13 37.14
C ARG A 160 -23.45 -39.55 38.04
N GLU A 161 -22.33 -40.24 38.24
CA GLU A 161 -21.21 -39.71 39.03
C GLU A 161 -20.67 -38.39 38.45
N LYS A 162 -20.56 -38.29 37.12
CA LYS A 162 -20.13 -37.05 36.45
C LYS A 162 -21.07 -35.86 36.65
N TYR A 163 -22.34 -36.09 36.96
CA TYR A 163 -23.31 -35.04 37.26
C TYR A 163 -23.52 -34.82 38.77
N ALA A 164 -23.16 -35.79 39.61
CA ALA A 164 -23.19 -35.65 41.07
C ALA A 164 -22.04 -34.76 41.57
N GLU A 165 -20.86 -34.82 40.94
CA GLU A 165 -19.69 -34.05 41.35
C GLU A 165 -19.76 -32.56 40.93
N ALA A 166 -20.65 -32.21 40.01
CA ALA A 166 -20.87 -30.83 39.54
C ALA A 166 -22.03 -30.12 40.27
N SER A 167 -22.59 -30.69 41.34
CA SER A 167 -23.65 -30.04 42.12
C SER A 167 -23.08 -28.94 43.03
N THR A 168 -22.55 -27.87 42.45
CA THR A 168 -22.88 -26.57 43.03
C THR A 168 -24.39 -26.44 42.87
N THR A 169 -25.11 -26.68 43.97
CA THR A 169 -26.58 -26.68 44.09
C THR A 169 -27.14 -25.28 43.84
N GLU A 170 -26.87 -24.73 42.66
CA GLU A 170 -27.46 -23.51 42.17
C GLU A 170 -28.85 -23.85 41.66
N SER A 171 -29.86 -23.24 42.29
CA SER A 171 -31.24 -23.29 41.80
C SER A 171 -31.28 -22.94 40.31
N TYR A 172 -32.17 -23.56 39.54
CA TYR A 172 -32.41 -23.21 38.13
C TYR A 172 -32.56 -21.70 37.90
N VAL A 173 -33.13 -20.99 38.89
CA VAL A 173 -33.27 -19.53 38.89
C VAL A 173 -31.92 -18.82 38.97
N GLU A 174 -30.98 -19.34 39.77
CA GLU A 174 -29.59 -18.84 39.90
C GLU A 174 -28.85 -18.95 38.55
N ILE A 175 -28.96 -20.10 37.87
CA ILE A 175 -28.33 -20.34 36.55
C ILE A 175 -28.87 -19.33 35.52
N ILE A 176 -30.19 -19.11 35.48
CA ILE A 176 -30.80 -18.12 34.57
C ILE A 176 -30.30 -16.71 34.89
N ARG A 177 -30.21 -16.33 36.18
CA ARG A 177 -29.68 -15.03 36.60
C ARG A 177 -28.21 -14.87 36.21
N ASN A 178 -27.37 -15.89 36.44
CA ASN A 178 -25.95 -15.89 36.08
C ASN A 178 -25.77 -15.75 34.56
N ARG A 179 -26.54 -16.50 33.77
CA ARG A 179 -26.55 -16.34 32.30
C ARG A 179 -26.96 -14.94 31.87
N LYS A 180 -27.95 -14.33 32.53
CA LYS A 180 -28.37 -12.96 32.22
C LYS A 180 -27.29 -11.94 32.58
N ARG A 181 -26.64 -12.08 33.74
CA ARG A 181 -25.51 -11.23 34.16
C ARG A 181 -24.34 -11.32 33.18
N ILE A 182 -23.97 -12.53 32.74
CA ILE A 182 -22.89 -12.73 31.75
C ILE A 182 -23.24 -12.05 30.43
N LYS A 183 -24.49 -12.19 29.94
CA LYS A 183 -24.92 -11.52 28.70
C LYS A 183 -24.88 -10.00 28.83
N VAL A 184 -25.35 -9.46 29.96
CA VAL A 184 -25.30 -8.02 30.23
C VAL A 184 -23.86 -7.52 30.31
N ALA A 185 -22.97 -8.26 30.99
CA ALA A 185 -21.55 -7.93 31.07
C ALA A 185 -20.87 -7.95 29.69
N ALA A 186 -21.14 -8.98 28.87
CA ALA A 186 -20.62 -9.06 27.51
C ALA A 186 -21.12 -7.91 26.61
N ALA A 187 -22.41 -7.55 26.69
CA ALA A 187 -22.96 -6.42 25.97
C ALA A 187 -22.33 -5.08 26.41
N ALA A 188 -22.13 -4.90 27.72
CA ALA A 188 -21.46 -3.72 28.26
C ALA A 188 -19.99 -3.62 27.80
N GLU A 189 -19.27 -4.73 27.74
CA GLU A 189 -17.89 -4.76 27.23
C GLU A 189 -17.82 -4.39 25.74
N VAL A 190 -18.76 -4.89 24.91
CA VAL A 190 -18.86 -4.52 23.49
C VAL A 190 -19.14 -3.03 23.34
N ALA A 191 -20.13 -2.49 24.06
CA ALA A 191 -20.45 -1.07 24.02
C ALA A 191 -19.27 -0.20 24.51
N ALA A 192 -18.51 -0.66 25.50
CA ALA A 192 -17.33 0.04 25.99
C ALA A 192 -16.19 0.05 24.96
N LYS A 193 -16.01 -1.02 24.18
CA LYS A 193 -15.02 -1.07 23.09
C LYS A 193 -15.41 -0.19 21.91
N GLU A 194 -16.69 -0.15 21.55
CA GLU A 194 -17.21 0.72 20.48
C GLU A 194 -17.07 2.21 20.80
N ARG A 195 -17.36 2.60 22.05
CA ARG A 195 -17.11 3.99 22.51
C ARG A 195 -15.63 4.37 22.44
N LYS A 196 -14.72 3.42 22.62
CA LYS A 196 -13.27 3.65 22.50
C LYS A 196 -12.79 3.70 21.04
N SER A 197 -13.49 3.08 20.08
CA SER A 197 -13.08 3.10 18.66
C SER A 197 -13.47 4.38 17.91
N HIS A 198 -14.55 5.06 18.32
CA HIS A 198 -14.95 6.34 17.71
C HIS A 198 -13.86 7.43 17.69
N PRO A 199 -13.16 7.75 18.81
CA PRO A 199 -12.11 8.76 18.79
C PRO A 199 -10.91 8.37 17.94
N THR A 200 -10.63 7.07 17.76
CA THR A 200 -9.55 6.62 16.86
C THR A 200 -9.89 6.81 15.38
N GLU A 201 -11.16 6.67 14.99
CA GLU A 201 -11.61 6.88 13.62
C GLU A 201 -11.52 8.36 13.22
N ALA A 202 -11.95 9.27 14.10
CA ALA A 202 -11.84 10.72 13.86
C ALA A 202 -10.36 11.15 13.70
N ARG A 203 -9.45 10.57 14.50
CA ARG A 203 -8.01 10.80 14.35
C ARG A 203 -7.49 10.33 13.00
N TYR A 204 -7.93 9.16 12.53
CA TYR A 204 -7.53 8.64 11.22
C TYR A 204 -8.01 9.53 10.08
N GLN A 205 -9.27 9.98 10.11
CA GLN A 205 -9.80 10.91 9.11
C GLN A 205 -9.04 12.25 9.10
N THR A 206 -8.68 12.76 10.28
CA THR A 206 -7.87 13.99 10.41
C THR A 206 -6.48 13.83 9.77
N LEU A 207 -5.81 12.71 10.03
CA LEU A 207 -4.51 12.40 9.43
C LEU A 207 -4.62 12.23 7.90
N GLN A 208 -5.67 11.57 7.43
CA GLN A 208 -5.91 11.39 5.99
C GLN A 208 -6.09 12.74 5.29
N LYS A 209 -6.82 13.68 5.90
CA LYS A 209 -7.00 15.03 5.35
C LYS A 209 -5.68 15.80 5.32
N ARG A 210 -4.90 15.78 6.41
CA ARG A 210 -3.57 16.43 6.45
C ARG A 210 -2.62 15.88 5.39
N LEU A 211 -2.60 14.56 5.22
CA LEU A 211 -1.78 13.91 4.20
C LEU A 211 -2.17 14.34 2.78
N ALA A 212 -3.47 14.47 2.51
CA ALA A 212 -3.94 14.97 1.21
C ALA A 212 -3.52 16.43 0.96
N GLU A 213 -3.65 17.30 1.97
CA GLU A 213 -3.22 18.70 1.88
C GLU A 213 -1.70 18.82 1.66
N GLU A 214 -0.90 17.98 2.31
CA GLU A 214 0.56 17.96 2.15
C GLU A 214 0.98 17.48 0.77
N VAL A 215 0.33 16.45 0.21
CA VAL A 215 0.57 15.98 -1.16
C VAL A 215 0.28 17.08 -2.19
N GLU A 216 -0.80 17.85 -2.01
CA GLU A 216 -1.10 18.98 -2.90
C GLU A 216 -0.07 20.12 -2.79
N LYS A 217 0.41 20.40 -1.58
CA LYS A 217 1.52 21.36 -1.39
C LYS A 217 2.80 20.89 -2.09
N GLN A 218 3.13 19.59 -1.99
CA GLN A 218 4.28 19.02 -2.68
C GLN A 218 4.15 19.16 -4.21
N ARG A 219 2.99 18.82 -4.77
CA ARG A 219 2.70 19.00 -6.21
C ARG A 219 2.84 20.44 -6.66
N TYR A 220 2.39 21.40 -5.85
CA TYR A 220 2.54 22.82 -6.18
C TYR A 220 4.02 23.23 -6.16
N SER A 221 4.77 22.85 -5.14
CA SER A 221 6.20 23.16 -5.05
C SER A 221 7.00 22.53 -6.19
N GLU A 222 6.69 21.28 -6.59
CA GLU A 222 7.34 20.59 -7.70
C GLU A 222 7.14 21.34 -9.03
N LYS A 223 5.94 21.88 -9.27
CA LYS A 223 5.68 22.74 -10.46
C LYS A 223 6.51 24.03 -10.45
N VAL A 224 6.68 24.65 -9.29
CA VAL A 224 7.52 25.87 -9.16
C VAL A 224 8.99 25.53 -9.46
N TYR A 225 9.48 24.40 -8.96
CA TYR A 225 10.84 23.94 -9.24
C TYR A 225 11.06 23.59 -10.71
N GLU A 226 10.09 22.99 -11.40
CA GLU A 226 10.21 22.71 -12.84
C GLU A 226 10.30 24.01 -13.65
N GLY A 227 9.49 25.02 -13.32
CA GLY A 227 9.58 26.34 -13.97
C GLY A 227 10.95 27.02 -13.78
N LEU A 228 11.48 26.99 -12.55
CA LEU A 228 12.82 27.50 -12.26
C LEU A 228 13.90 26.74 -13.05
N ARG A 229 13.76 25.42 -13.18
CA ARG A 229 14.68 24.58 -13.94
C ARG A 229 14.66 24.95 -15.43
N GLU A 230 13.49 25.18 -16.01
CA GLU A 230 13.34 25.65 -17.39
C GLU A 230 13.98 27.03 -17.60
N ASP A 231 13.81 27.97 -16.66
CA ASP A 231 14.44 29.30 -16.73
C ASP A 231 15.97 29.22 -16.67
N VAL A 232 16.51 28.33 -15.82
CA VAL A 232 17.96 28.08 -15.74
C VAL A 232 18.48 27.54 -17.07
N GLU A 233 17.80 26.57 -17.68
CA GLU A 233 18.24 26.04 -18.98
C GLU A 233 18.12 27.07 -20.11
N ARG A 234 17.06 27.90 -20.12
CA ARG A 234 16.95 29.03 -21.06
C ARG A 234 18.12 30.01 -20.90
N THR A 235 18.51 30.32 -19.67
CA THR A 235 19.62 31.23 -19.38
C THR A 235 20.96 30.64 -19.84
N LYS A 236 21.21 29.35 -19.55
CA LYS A 236 22.41 28.65 -20.04
C LYS A 236 22.52 28.68 -21.56
N CYS A 237 21.43 28.41 -22.27
CA CYS A 237 21.39 28.50 -23.73
C CYS A 237 21.76 29.91 -24.24
N ALA A 238 21.21 30.96 -23.62
CA ALA A 238 21.53 32.34 -23.97
C ALA A 238 23.01 32.69 -23.69
N THR A 239 23.57 32.22 -22.57
CA THR A 239 25.00 32.42 -22.26
C THR A 239 25.91 31.76 -23.29
N VAL A 240 25.59 30.54 -23.74
CA VAL A 240 26.36 29.85 -24.78
C VAL A 240 26.33 30.60 -26.11
N ASP A 241 25.18 31.17 -26.50
CA ASP A 241 25.07 31.99 -27.71
C ASP A 241 25.93 33.27 -27.62
N LEU A 242 25.88 33.96 -26.48
CA LEU A 242 26.71 35.14 -26.23
C LEU A 242 28.20 34.82 -26.29
N LEU A 243 28.63 33.69 -25.72
CA LEU A 243 30.03 33.26 -25.77
C LEU A 243 30.50 33.02 -27.21
N LYS A 244 29.68 32.37 -28.04
CA LYS A 244 30.01 32.17 -29.47
C LYS A 244 30.17 33.49 -30.21
N ARG A 245 29.28 34.46 -29.93
CA ARG A 245 29.36 35.80 -30.52
C ARG A 245 30.62 36.55 -30.06
N LEU A 246 30.98 36.47 -28.78
CA LEU A 246 32.20 37.07 -28.25
C LEU A 246 33.46 36.44 -28.87
N GLU A 247 33.47 35.12 -29.04
CA GLU A 247 34.57 34.42 -29.71
C GLU A 247 34.73 34.86 -31.16
N ALA A 248 33.61 34.99 -31.91
CA ALA A 248 33.63 35.53 -33.27
C ALA A 248 34.16 36.98 -33.29
N CYS A 249 33.69 37.85 -32.40
CA CYS A 249 34.20 39.23 -32.29
C CYS A 249 35.70 39.27 -31.99
N ARG A 250 36.20 38.40 -31.10
CA ARG A 250 37.62 38.30 -30.79
C ARG A 250 38.43 37.93 -32.03
N THR A 251 38.01 36.91 -32.77
CA THR A 251 38.70 36.51 -34.00
C THR A 251 38.72 37.61 -35.07
N ALA A 252 37.64 38.39 -35.19
CA ALA A 252 37.58 39.53 -36.10
C ALA A 252 38.54 40.65 -35.66
N TYR A 253 38.58 40.96 -34.36
CA TYR A 253 39.50 41.96 -33.80
C TYR A 253 40.97 41.57 -34.01
N ASP A 254 41.33 40.32 -33.75
CA ASP A 254 42.69 39.82 -33.95
C ASP A 254 43.11 39.93 -35.44
N ALA A 255 42.18 39.66 -36.37
CA ALA A 255 42.42 39.82 -37.81
C ALA A 255 42.55 41.31 -38.22
N GLU A 256 41.74 42.20 -37.66
CA GLU A 256 41.87 43.65 -37.90
C GLU A 256 43.18 44.21 -37.35
N SER A 257 43.59 43.78 -36.15
CA SER A 257 44.86 44.18 -35.55
C SER A 257 46.04 43.81 -36.46
N LEU A 258 46.05 42.60 -37.02
CA LEU A 258 47.08 42.17 -37.95
C LEU A 258 47.16 43.08 -39.19
N ARG A 259 46.01 43.50 -39.73
CA ARG A 259 45.97 44.41 -40.89
C ARG A 259 46.49 45.81 -40.55
N VAL A 260 46.23 46.29 -39.33
CA VAL A 260 46.79 47.56 -38.86
C VAL A 260 48.31 47.47 -38.78
N ASP A 261 48.84 46.38 -38.22
CA ASP A 261 50.29 46.17 -38.14
C ASP A 261 50.95 46.12 -39.53
N GLU A 262 50.31 45.44 -40.50
CA GLU A 262 50.76 45.42 -41.89
C GLU A 262 50.77 46.83 -42.51
N LEU A 263 49.70 47.61 -42.30
CA LEU A 263 49.61 48.98 -42.80
C LEU A 263 50.67 49.90 -42.16
N THR A 264 50.90 49.78 -40.85
CA THR A 264 51.95 50.52 -40.16
C THR A 264 53.33 50.19 -40.74
N ALA A 265 53.63 48.92 -40.97
CA ALA A 265 54.88 48.51 -41.59
C ALA A 265 55.05 49.03 -43.02
N THR A 266 53.96 49.18 -43.80
CA THR A 266 54.01 49.81 -45.13
C THR A 266 54.25 51.31 -45.05
N ALA A 267 53.58 52.00 -44.12
CA ALA A 267 53.74 53.44 -43.93
C ALA A 267 55.17 53.82 -43.47
N GLU A 268 55.77 53.03 -42.60
CA GLU A 268 57.18 53.22 -42.18
C GLU A 268 58.14 53.12 -43.37
N LYS A 269 57.93 52.17 -44.28
CA LYS A 269 58.74 52.03 -45.50
C LYS A 269 58.55 53.20 -46.47
N GLU A 270 57.32 53.69 -46.62
CA GLU A 270 57.05 54.88 -47.43
C GLU A 270 57.77 56.11 -46.85
N GLN A 271 57.72 56.29 -45.53
CA GLN A 271 58.45 57.36 -44.85
C GLN A 271 59.98 57.22 -45.05
N GLU A 272 60.54 56.02 -44.93
CA GLU A 272 61.96 55.77 -45.19
C GLU A 272 62.34 56.16 -46.63
N TYR A 273 61.54 55.75 -47.63
CA TYR A 273 61.75 56.09 -49.03
C TYR A 273 61.68 57.61 -49.28
N GLU A 274 60.72 58.31 -48.68
CA GLU A 274 60.64 59.78 -48.76
C GLU A 274 61.87 60.46 -48.17
N THR A 275 62.37 59.97 -47.03
CA THR A 275 63.61 60.50 -46.43
C THR A 275 64.83 60.26 -47.32
N GLU A 276 64.96 59.09 -47.95
CA GLU A 276 66.03 58.82 -48.93
C GLU A 276 65.97 59.75 -50.13
N LEU A 277 64.78 59.97 -50.71
CA LEU A 277 64.57 60.91 -51.82
C LEU A 277 64.97 62.34 -51.42
N GLY A 278 64.58 62.77 -50.22
CA GLY A 278 64.97 64.07 -49.67
C GLY A 278 66.48 64.23 -49.53
N VAL A 279 67.20 63.18 -49.10
CA VAL A 279 68.67 63.16 -49.03
C VAL A 279 69.29 63.25 -50.43
N LYS A 280 68.79 62.49 -51.42
CA LYS A 280 69.29 62.52 -52.79
C LYS A 280 69.09 63.89 -53.45
N ALA A 281 67.92 64.51 -53.27
CA ALA A 281 67.62 65.85 -53.78
C ALA A 281 68.59 66.91 -53.23
N LYS A 282 68.89 66.87 -51.93
CA LYS A 282 69.88 67.77 -51.31
C LYS A 282 71.27 67.63 -51.93
N LYS A 283 71.74 66.39 -52.14
CA LYS A 283 73.03 66.14 -52.80
C LYS A 283 73.09 66.68 -54.23
N LEU A 284 72.00 66.57 -54.98
CA LEU A 284 71.92 67.14 -56.33
C LEU A 284 72.00 68.67 -56.31
N ALA A 285 71.28 69.31 -55.39
CA ALA A 285 71.34 70.77 -55.21
C ALA A 285 72.75 71.26 -54.84
N GLU A 286 73.46 70.54 -53.96
CA GLU A 286 74.86 70.85 -53.62
C GLU A 286 75.80 70.72 -54.83
N TYR A 287 75.62 69.68 -55.65
CA TYR A 287 76.42 69.48 -56.86
C TYR A 287 76.14 70.54 -57.95
N GLU A 288 74.91 71.02 -58.05
CA GLU A 288 74.56 72.13 -58.95
C GLU A 288 75.13 73.46 -58.46
N ALA A 289 75.09 73.73 -57.15
CA ALA A 289 75.64 74.95 -56.56
C ALA A 289 77.16 75.07 -56.77
N GLY A 290 77.90 73.96 -56.77
CA GLY A 290 79.34 73.96 -57.01
C GLY A 290 79.77 74.13 -58.47
N ARG A 291 78.83 74.13 -59.44
CA ARG A 291 79.13 74.25 -60.88
C ARG A 291 79.10 75.69 -61.40
N ASN A 292 78.46 76.61 -60.67
CA ASN A 292 78.35 78.03 -61.00
C ASN A 292 79.47 78.84 -60.34
#